data_AF-A0A962JRZ3-F1
#
_entry.id   AF-A0A962JRZ3-F1
#
_cell.length_a   1.000
_cell.length_b   1.000
_cell.length_c   1.000
_cell.angle_alpha   90.00
_cell.angle_beta   90.00
_cell.angle_gamma   90.00
#
_symmetry.space_group_name_H-M   'P 1'
#
loop_
_entity.id
_entity.type
_entity.pdbx_description
1 polymer ?
#
loop_
_entity_poly.entity_id
_entity_poly.type
_entity_poly.pdbx_seq_one_letter_code
_entity_poly.pdbx_strand_id
1 'polypeptide(L)'
;MSKFEYRAIDAVVNIWTAEALAERPNWTDDFFVGKVKGEHDSKGVSLESMLEQMDEAGIEKGFLVAARTGRKGLPGCYHMPYEIV
;
A
#
# COMPACT_ATOMS: atom_id res chain seq x y z
N MET A 1 -8.22 29.36 -16.32
CA MET A 1 -8.53 28.53 -15.13
C MET A 1 -8.64 27.09 -15.60
N SER A 2 -7.99 26.16 -14.90
CA SER A 2 -8.13 24.72 -15.12
C SER A 2 -9.62 24.35 -15.05
N LYS A 3 -10.09 23.48 -15.95
CA LYS A 3 -11.49 23.01 -16.00
C LYS A 3 -11.88 22.17 -14.77
N PHE A 4 -10.91 21.83 -13.92
CA PHE A 4 -11.09 20.97 -12.75
C PHE A 4 -10.40 21.61 -11.53
N GLU A 5 -11.16 21.74 -10.44
CA GLU A 5 -10.65 22.06 -9.10
C GLU A 5 -10.48 20.73 -8.35
N TYR A 6 -9.25 20.28 -8.17
CA TYR A 6 -8.90 19.14 -7.33
C TYR A 6 -7.75 19.54 -6.41
N ARG A 7 -7.70 19.00 -5.18
CA ARG A 7 -6.54 19.13 -4.28
C ARG A 7 -5.41 18.20 -4.72
N ALA A 8 -4.51 17.79 -3.82
CA ALA A 8 -3.41 16.90 -4.19
C ALA A 8 -3.93 15.56 -4.72
N ILE A 9 -3.24 15.03 -5.73
CA ILE A 9 -3.43 13.67 -6.23
C ILE A 9 -2.16 12.89 -5.92
N ASP A 10 -2.29 11.81 -5.16
CA ASP A 10 -1.22 10.82 -5.04
C ASP A 10 -1.29 9.87 -6.23
N ALA A 11 -0.30 9.95 -7.10
CA ALA A 11 -0.24 9.16 -8.32
C ALA A 11 0.21 7.71 -8.08
N VAL A 12 0.67 7.34 -6.87
CA VAL A 12 1.21 6.01 -6.56
C VAL A 12 0.83 5.59 -5.14
N VAL A 13 -0.36 5.01 -4.98
CA VAL A 13 -0.84 4.49 -3.71
C VAL A 13 -0.75 2.96 -3.69
N ASN A 14 -0.07 2.40 -2.70
CA ASN A 14 -0.11 0.96 -2.43
C ASN A 14 -1.25 0.69 -1.45
N ILE A 15 -2.04 -0.36 -1.68
CA ILE A 15 -3.09 -0.79 -0.75
C ILE A 15 -2.46 -1.58 0.43
N TRP A 16 -2.92 -1.28 1.65
CA TRP A 16 -2.41 -1.85 2.91
C TRP A 16 -3.51 -2.43 3.80
N THR A 17 -4.65 -2.80 3.20
CA THR A 17 -5.72 -3.51 3.91
C THR A 17 -5.27 -4.90 4.32
N ALA A 18 -5.93 -5.49 5.34
CA ALA A 18 -5.67 -6.87 5.75
C ALA A 18 -5.82 -7.87 4.58
N GLU A 19 -6.81 -7.66 3.71
CA GLU A 19 -7.00 -8.42 2.47
C GLU A 19 -5.78 -8.32 1.55
N ALA A 20 -5.27 -7.11 1.30
CA ALA A 20 -4.10 -6.91 0.46
C ALA A 20 -2.82 -7.48 1.07
N LEU A 21 -2.65 -7.40 2.40
CA LEU A 21 -1.48 -7.96 3.05
C LEU A 21 -1.51 -9.49 3.09
N ALA A 22 -2.68 -10.13 3.06
CA ALA A 22 -2.80 -11.57 2.97
C ALA A 22 -2.25 -12.15 1.65
N GLU A 23 -2.21 -11.34 0.59
CA GLU A 23 -1.56 -11.70 -0.69
C GLU A 23 -0.03 -11.61 -0.63
N ARG A 24 0.52 -10.96 0.40
CA ARG A 24 1.97 -10.88 0.61
C ARG A 24 2.47 -12.18 1.25
N PRO A 25 3.68 -12.63 0.93
CA PRO A 25 4.23 -13.83 1.55
C PRO A 25 4.40 -13.69 3.07
N ASN A 26 4.08 -14.74 3.83
CA ASN A 26 4.15 -14.79 5.30
C ASN A 26 5.55 -14.57 5.93
N TRP A 27 6.62 -14.38 5.15
CA TRP A 27 7.97 -14.11 5.67
C TRP A 27 8.21 -12.62 5.96
N THR A 28 7.21 -11.75 5.77
CA THR A 28 7.35 -10.30 5.85
C THR A 28 7.90 -9.82 7.19
N ASP A 29 7.52 -10.43 8.31
CA ASP A 29 7.85 -9.87 9.62
C ASP A 29 9.35 -9.99 9.91
N ASP A 30 9.94 -11.16 9.69
CA ASP A 30 11.38 -11.37 9.91
C ASP A 30 12.26 -10.49 9.00
N PHE A 31 11.83 -10.24 7.77
CA PHE A 31 12.57 -9.40 6.82
C PHE A 31 12.37 -7.90 7.09
N PHE A 32 11.13 -7.43 7.25
CA PHE A 32 10.83 -6.01 7.43
C PHE A 32 11.16 -5.53 8.85
N VAL A 33 10.84 -6.29 9.89
CA VAL A 33 11.21 -5.93 11.27
C VAL A 33 12.72 -6.09 11.46
N GLY A 34 13.32 -7.15 10.93
CA GLY A 34 14.75 -7.44 11.11
C GLY A 34 15.69 -6.53 10.31
N LYS A 35 15.39 -6.21 9.04
CA LYS A 35 16.27 -5.39 8.18
C LYS A 35 15.84 -3.94 8.07
N VAL A 36 14.55 -3.68 7.93
CA VAL A 36 14.04 -2.31 7.72
C VAL A 36 13.82 -1.59 9.05
N LYS A 37 13.83 -2.31 10.18
CA LYS A 37 13.56 -1.78 11.53
C LYS A 37 12.27 -0.97 11.61
N GLY A 38 11.31 -1.28 10.74
CA GLY A 38 10.00 -0.63 10.76
C GLY A 38 9.16 -1.23 11.89
N GLU A 39 8.47 -0.37 12.64
CA GLU A 39 7.33 -0.77 13.46
C GLU A 39 6.14 -1.02 12.52
N HIS A 40 6.19 -2.14 11.79
CA HIS A 40 5.10 -2.54 10.91
C HIS A 40 4.24 -3.61 11.60
N ASP A 41 2.95 -3.31 11.81
CA ASP A 41 1.97 -4.36 12.02
C ASP A 41 1.59 -4.95 10.66
N SER A 42 2.00 -6.19 10.42
CA SER A 42 1.68 -6.96 9.21
C SER A 42 0.19 -7.30 9.09
N LYS A 43 -0.63 -6.96 10.09
CA LYS A 43 -2.10 -7.08 10.03
C LYS A 43 -2.77 -6.09 9.09
N GLY A 44 -2.07 -5.01 8.71
CA GLY A 44 -2.62 -3.97 7.85
C GLY A 44 -3.54 -3.03 8.60
N VAL A 45 -4.17 -2.12 7.86
CA VAL A 45 -5.09 -1.11 8.39
C VAL A 45 -6.46 -1.22 7.71
N SER A 46 -7.50 -0.65 8.29
CA SER A 46 -8.79 -0.55 7.61
C SER A 46 -8.69 0.42 6.42
N LEU A 47 -9.56 0.26 5.43
CA LEU A 47 -9.64 1.19 4.30
C LEU A 47 -9.98 2.61 4.79
N GLU A 48 -10.86 2.71 5.79
CA GLU A 48 -11.25 3.95 6.43
C GLU A 48 -10.04 4.68 7.02
N SER A 49 -9.16 3.97 7.73
CA SER A 49 -7.94 4.57 8.28
C SER A 49 -6.99 5.06 7.19
N MET A 50 -6.92 4.37 6.05
CA MET A 50 -6.14 4.85 4.91
C MET A 50 -6.74 6.14 4.32
N LEU A 51 -8.07 6.22 4.22
CA LEU A 51 -8.76 7.43 3.75
C LEU A 51 -8.59 8.60 4.71
N GLU A 52 -8.69 8.36 6.02
CA GLU A 52 -8.42 9.37 7.06
C GLU A 52 -6.99 9.92 6.95
N GLN A 53 -6.00 9.07 6.72
CA GLN A 53 -4.60 9.49 6.49
C GLN A 53 -4.45 10.34 5.21
N MET A 54 -5.18 9.99 4.14
CA MET A 54 -5.21 10.80 2.91
C MET A 54 -5.83 12.19 3.17
N ASP A 55 -6.93 12.24 3.92
CA ASP A 55 -7.60 13.49 4.29
C ASP A 55 -6.69 14.39 5.14
N GLU A 56 -6.02 13.83 6.15
CA GLU A 56 -5.04 14.54 6.99
C GLU A 56 -3.85 15.08 6.17
N ALA A 57 -3.42 14.34 5.15
CA ALA A 57 -2.36 14.75 4.22
C ALA A 57 -2.85 15.74 3.14
N GLY A 58 -4.15 16.05 3.07
CA GLY A 58 -4.73 16.92 2.05
C GLY A 58 -4.78 16.31 0.64
N ILE A 59 -4.75 14.97 0.55
CA ILE A 59 -4.82 14.21 -0.69
C ILE A 59 -6.28 13.90 -1.00
N GLU A 60 -6.80 14.42 -2.12
CA GLU A 60 -8.19 14.18 -2.52
C GLU A 60 -8.35 12.90 -3.34
N LYS A 61 -7.33 12.53 -4.13
CA LYS A 61 -7.40 11.33 -4.98
C LYS A 61 -6.11 10.53 -4.87
N GLY A 62 -6.25 9.22 -4.84
CA GLY A 62 -5.16 8.27 -4.90
C GLY A 62 -5.32 7.36 -6.11
N PHE A 63 -4.23 7.11 -6.84
CA PHE A 63 -4.18 6.07 -7.87
C PHE A 63 -3.58 4.80 -7.28
N LEU A 64 -4.43 3.79 -7.07
CA LEU A 64 -3.99 2.50 -6.56
C LEU A 64 -3.17 1.74 -7.61
N VAL A 65 -2.01 1.24 -7.19
CA VAL A 65 -1.13 0.44 -8.04
C VAL A 65 -1.05 -1.01 -7.57
N ALA A 66 -1.17 -1.94 -8.51
CA ALA A 66 -0.82 -3.33 -8.27
C ALA A 66 0.71 -3.46 -8.14
N ALA A 67 1.20 -3.37 -6.90
CA ALA A 67 2.64 -3.39 -6.59
C ALA A 67 3.32 -4.64 -7.17
N ARG A 68 4.42 -4.45 -7.91
CA ARG A 68 5.27 -5.53 -8.43
C ARG A 68 6.67 -5.43 -7.85
N THR A 69 6.90 -6.16 -6.77
CA THR A 69 8.18 -6.19 -6.06
C THR A 69 9.01 -7.38 -6.52
N GLY A 70 10.08 -7.11 -7.26
CA GLY A 70 11.11 -8.09 -7.63
C GLY A 70 10.61 -9.32 -8.40
N ARG A 71 11.42 -10.40 -8.34
CA ARG A 71 11.15 -11.66 -9.05
C ARG A 71 10.39 -12.62 -8.13
N LYS A 72 9.26 -13.17 -8.61
CA LYS A 72 8.50 -14.21 -7.88
C LYS A 72 9.41 -15.37 -7.44
N GLY A 73 9.25 -15.78 -6.18
CA GLY A 73 10.01 -16.88 -5.56
C GLY A 73 11.25 -16.45 -4.76
N LEU A 74 11.66 -15.18 -4.83
CA LEU A 74 12.68 -14.65 -3.93
C LEU A 74 12.03 -14.10 -2.64
N PRO A 75 12.72 -14.21 -1.47
CA PRO A 75 12.34 -13.46 -0.28
C PRO A 75 12.29 -11.97 -0.62
N GLY A 76 11.37 -11.22 -0.03
CA GLY A 76 11.10 -9.82 -0.40
C GLY A 76 10.01 -9.64 -1.47
N CYS A 77 9.83 -10.62 -2.36
CA CYS A 77 9.17 -10.38 -3.64
C CYS A 77 7.71 -10.85 -3.67
N TYR A 78 6.83 -9.99 -4.19
CA TYR A 78 5.41 -10.25 -4.36
C TYR A 78 4.84 -9.40 -5.49
N HIS A 79 3.82 -9.90 -6.19
CA HIS A 79 3.07 -9.14 -7.20
C HIS A 79 1.61 -9.11 -6.77
N MET A 80 1.09 -7.93 -6.45
CA MET A 80 -0.30 -7.74 -6.05
C MET A 80 -1.23 -8.10 -7.23
N PRO A 81 -2.30 -8.90 -7.01
CA PRO A 81 -3.34 -9.11 -8.01
C PRO A 81 -4.06 -7.79 -8.35
N TYR A 82 -4.58 -7.67 -9.57
CA TYR A 82 -5.33 -6.47 -9.97
C TYR A 82 -6.72 -6.41 -9.33
N GLU A 83 -7.25 -7.55 -8.94
CA GLU A 83 -8.57 -7.69 -8.32
C GLU A 83 -8.64 -7.11 -6.90
N ILE A 84 -7.47 -6.83 -6.30
CA ILE A 84 -7.31 -6.30 -4.94
C ILE A 84 -7.20 -4.76 -4.93
N VAL A 85 -6.97 -4.12 -6.09
CA VAL A 85 -6.76 -2.67 -6.25
C VAL A 85 -7.78 -2.01 -7.16
#